data_AF-A0A4U7CQ65-F1
#
_entry.id   AF-A0A4U7CQ65-F1
#
_cell.length_a   1.000
_cell.length_b   1.000
_cell.length_c   1.000
_cell.angle_alpha   90.00
_cell.angle_beta   90.00
_cell.angle_gamma   90.00
#
_symmetry.space_group_name_H-M   'P 1'
#
loop_
_entity.id
_entity.type
_entity.pdbx_description
1 polymer ?
#
loop_
_entity_poly.entity_id
_entity_poly.type
_entity_poly.pdbx_seq_one_letter_code
_entity_poly.pdbx_strand_id
1 'polypeptide(L)' 'MDHRCPDCGVTMEEVEFSMGDAWNAHVRTGEKRSGLLGKLGMNERKELTTVMCPECGLVRHYAEFEE' A
#
# COMPACT_ATOMS: atom_id res chain seq x y z
N MET A 1 1.22 -12.79 -2.12
CA MET A 1 2.50 -12.86 -1.39
C MET A 1 2.16 -12.77 0.09
N ASP A 2 2.63 -13.68 0.96
CA ASP A 2 2.25 -13.61 2.38
C ASP A 2 2.96 -12.43 3.06
N HIS A 3 2.19 -11.43 3.48
CA HIS A 3 2.72 -10.26 4.17
C HIS A 3 3.01 -10.61 5.63
N ARG A 4 4.27 -10.49 6.05
CA ARG A 4 4.71 -10.73 7.43
C ARG A 4 4.96 -9.42 8.18
N CYS A 5 4.54 -9.37 9.43
CA CYS A 5 4.87 -8.29 10.34
C CYS A 5 6.37 -8.34 10.65
N PRO A 6 7.15 -7.26 10.44
CA PRO A 6 8.57 -7.22 10.76
C PRO A 6 8.85 -7.27 12.26
N ASP A 7 7.89 -6.88 13.11
CA ASP A 7 8.08 -6.77 14.56
C ASP A 7 7.65 -8.06 15.29
N CYS A 8 6.45 -8.56 15.01
CA CYS A 8 5.91 -9.80 15.62
C CYS A 8 6.30 -11.06 14.85
N GLY A 9 6.72 -10.91 13.59
CA GLY A 9 7.01 -12.04 12.73
C GLY A 9 5.78 -12.79 12.23
N VAL A 10 4.54 -12.49 12.63
CA VAL A 10 3.30 -13.19 12.21
C VAL A 10 2.77 -12.77 10.83
N THR A 11 1.84 -13.54 10.26
CA THR A 11 1.10 -13.16 9.03
C THR A 11 0.18 -11.98 9.33
N MET A 12 0.19 -10.99 8.45
CA MET A 12 -0.68 -9.82 8.50
C MET A 12 -1.99 -10.11 7.76
N GLU A 13 -3.08 -9.49 8.20
CA GLU A 13 -4.42 -9.66 7.65
C GLU A 13 -4.82 -8.46 6.82
N GLU A 14 -5.52 -8.68 5.70
CA GLU A 14 -6.06 -7.60 4.87
C GLU A 14 -7.20 -6.89 5.62
N VAL A 15 -7.18 -5.56 5.59
CA VAL A 15 -8.17 -4.72 6.27
C VAL A 15 -8.66 -3.62 5.34
N GLU A 16 -9.92 -3.23 5.52
CA GLU A 16 -10.44 -2.02 4.90
C GLU A 16 -9.83 -0.79 5.59
N PHE A 17 -9.17 0.05 4.81
CA PHE A 17 -8.59 1.29 5.29
C PHE A 17 -9.28 2.49 4.65
N SER A 18 -10.10 3.18 5.43
CA SER A 18 -10.76 4.41 5.03
C SER A 18 -10.17 5.61 5.77
N MET A 19 -9.92 6.70 5.04
CA MET A 19 -9.74 8.03 5.64
C MET A 19 -11.14 8.66 5.66
N GLY A 20 -11.73 8.86 6.84
CA GLY A 20 -13.15 9.22 7.00
C GLY A 20 -13.74 10.14 5.91
N ASP A 21 -13.13 11.30 5.65
CA ASP A 21 -13.65 12.32 4.74
C ASP A 21 -13.03 12.32 3.32
N ALA A 22 -12.17 11.35 2.97
CA ALA A 22 -11.43 11.34 1.70
C ALA A 22 -11.53 10.00 0.96
N TRP A 23 -11.88 10.07 -0.33
CA TRP A 23 -11.83 8.97 -1.29
C TRP A 23 -10.47 8.26 -1.23
N ASN A 24 -10.48 7.00 -0.78
CA ASN A 24 -9.41 5.97 -0.75
C ASN A 24 -7.94 6.43 -0.71
N ALA A 25 -7.17 5.86 0.21
CA ALA A 25 -5.73 6.07 0.28
C ALA A 25 -5.06 5.66 -1.04
N HIS A 26 -4.45 6.63 -1.71
CA HIS A 26 -3.78 6.44 -3.00
C HIS A 26 -2.40 7.09 -2.97
N VAL A 27 -1.46 6.49 -3.69
CA VAL A 27 -0.12 7.07 -3.90
C VAL A 27 -0.08 7.85 -5.20
N ARG A 28 0.75 8.89 -5.23
CA ARG A 28 1.11 9.66 -6.44
C ARG A 28 2.61 9.85 -6.48
N THR A 29 3.22 9.53 -7.61
CA THR A 29 4.60 9.91 -7.91
C THR A 29 4.53 11.13 -8.82
N GLY A 30 5.23 12.22 -8.47
CA GLY A 30 5.17 13.49 -9.19
C GLY A 30 5.74 13.40 -10.62
N GLU A 31 6.88 14.04 -10.86
CA GLU A 31 7.52 14.00 -12.19
C GLU A 31 7.99 12.58 -12.58
N LYS A 32 8.19 12.36 -13.89
CA LYS A 32 8.71 11.09 -14.43
C LYS A 32 10.02 10.71 -13.75
N ARG A 33 9.98 9.64 -12.96
CA ARG A 33 11.16 8.97 -12.38
C ARG A 33 11.43 7.68 -13.15
N SER A 34 12.68 7.21 -13.15
CA SER A 34 13.02 5.90 -13.70
C SER A 34 12.65 4.78 -12.72
N GLY A 35 12.50 3.55 -13.22
CA GLY A 35 12.20 2.36 -12.40
C GLY A 35 10.73 2.30 -11.95
N LEU A 36 10.45 1.62 -10.83
CA LEU A 36 9.10 1.37 -10.32
C LEU A 36 8.27 2.65 -10.14
N LEU A 37 8.91 3.74 -9.70
CA LEU A 37 8.25 5.03 -9.50
C LEU A 37 7.89 5.75 -10.82
N GLY A 38 8.41 5.27 -11.96
CA GLY A 38 7.99 5.71 -13.29
C GLY A 38 6.79 4.95 -13.85
N LYS A 39 6.40 3.83 -13.23
CA LYS A 39 5.23 3.04 -13.63
C LYS A 39 3.92 3.72 -13.25
N LEU A 40 3.92 4.62 -12.26
CA LEU A 40 2.78 5.50 -12.00
C LEU A 40 2.92 6.78 -12.85
N GLY A 41 2.01 7.01 -13.79
CA GLY A 41 1.96 8.26 -14.54
C GLY A 41 1.64 9.49 -13.67
N MET A 42 1.97 10.70 -14.14
CA MET A 42 1.77 11.98 -13.42
C MET A 42 0.34 12.23 -12.93
N ASN A 43 -0.66 11.57 -13.52
CA ASN A 43 -2.08 11.71 -13.18
C ASN A 43 -2.74 10.40 -12.77
N GLU A 44 -1.97 9.32 -12.63
CA GLU A 44 -2.50 8.02 -12.27
C GLU A 44 -2.55 7.85 -10.75
N ARG A 45 -3.57 7.14 -10.30
CA ARG A 45 -3.72 6.70 -8.92
C ARG A 45 -3.72 5.19 -8.93
N LYS A 46 -3.08 4.60 -7.92
CA LYS A 46 -3.15 3.17 -7.70
C LYS A 46 -3.75 2.91 -6.33
N GLU A 47 -4.71 2.00 -6.31
CA GLU A 47 -5.29 1.49 -5.08
C GLU A 47 -4.24 0.70 -4.31
N LEU A 48 -4.35 0.76 -2.99
CA LEU A 48 -3.41 0.13 -2.08
C LEU A 48 -4.09 -1.03 -1.38
N THR A 49 -3.47 -2.20 -1.45
CA THR A 49 -3.82 -3.29 -0.53
C THR A 49 -3.31 -2.91 0.85
N THR A 50 -4.19 -2.92 1.85
CA THR A 50 -3.82 -2.57 3.23
C THR A 50 -3.88 -3.81 4.10
N VAL A 51 -2.80 -4.06 4.85
CA VAL A 51 -2.73 -5.16 5.80
C VAL A 51 -2.34 -4.65 7.19
N MET A 52 -2.89 -5.29 8.22
CA MET A 52 -2.64 -4.98 9.62
C MET A 52 -2.11 -6.21 10.38
N CYS A 53 -1.14 -6.01 11.26
CA CYS A 53 -0.69 -7.06 12.16
C CYS A 53 -1.75 -7.29 13.26
N PRO A 54 -2.25 -8.53 13.43
CA PRO A 54 -3.29 -8.82 14.43
C PRO A 54 -2.79 -8.74 15.88
N GLU A 55 -1.47 -8.71 16.10
CA GLU A 55 -0.88 -8.71 17.45
C GLU A 55 -0.45 -7.32 17.92
N CYS A 56 0.28 -6.57 17.09
CA CYS A 56 0.82 -5.25 17.47
C CYS A 56 0.15 -4.06 16.77
N GLY A 57 -0.70 -4.30 15.78
CA GLY A 57 -1.43 -3.25 15.07
C GLY A 57 -0.63 -2.46 14.02
N LEU A 58 0.59 -2.89 13.66
CA LEU A 58 1.33 -2.31 12.53
C LEU A 58 0.50 -2.38 11.25
N VAL A 59 0.38 -1.28 10.52
CA VAL A 59 -0.30 -1.18 9.22
C VAL A 59 0.72 -1.01 8.08
N ARG A 60 0.52 -1.71 6.96
CA ARG A 60 1.32 -1.58 5.74
C ARG A 60 0.41 -1.44 4.53
N HIS A 61 0.82 -0.61 3.58
CA HIS A 61 0.13 -0.42 2.29
C HIS A 61 1.02 -0.89 1.14
N TYR A 62 0.44 -1.63 0.19
CA TYR A 62 1.14 -2.20 -0.96
C TYR A 62 0.50 -1.69 -2.26
N ALA A 63 1.33 -1.13 -3.14
CA ALA A 63 0.95 -0.81 -4.51
C ALA A 63 1.47 -1.92 -5.43
N GLU A 64 0.57 -2.72 -5.99
CA GLU A 64 0.93 -3.83 -6.89
C GLU A 64 0.96 -3.37 -8.34
N PHE A 65 2.08 -3.60 -9.03
CA PHE A 65 2.22 -3.25 -10.44
C PHE A 65 2.35 -4.52 -11.27
N GLU A 66 1.63 -4.60 -12.38
CA GLU A 66 1.90 -5.63 -13.39
C GLU A 66 3.33 -5.44 -13.93
N GLU A 67 4.00 -6.56 -14.21
CA GLU A 67 5.43 -6.59 -14.51
C GLU A 67 5.77 -5.98 -15.87
#